data_AF-A0A6H0IW92-F1
#
_entry.id   AF-A0A6H0IW92-F1
#
_cell.length_a   1.000
_cell.length_b   1.000
_cell.length_c   1.000
_cell.angle_alpha   90.00
_cell.angle_beta   90.00
_cell.angle_gamma   90.00
#
_symmetry.space_group_name_H-M   'P 1'
#
loop_
_entity.id
_entity.type
_entity.pdbx_description
1 polymer ?
#
loop_
_entity_poly.entity_id
_entity_poly.type
_entity_poly.pdbx_seq_one_letter_code
_entity_poly.pdbx_strand_id
1 'polypeptide(L)'
;MLLAALLVAGCATPEQDDRQRALALNQEALEAEAAADDAAARQAYEELVALDPERPRAWFQLGNFAAADGELEAARQAFVNALEHDPEYQEARYNLGLVHMRRGAELLTEARDDMPESASTRATDVYLSCLLAQVVRNPDIEIPCPDLP
;
A
#
# COMPACT_ATOMS: atom_id res chain seq x y z
N MET A 1 -13.41 24.79 58.26
CA MET A 1 -12.42 24.47 57.20
C MET A 1 -13.17 23.78 56.07
N LEU A 2 -13.81 24.57 55.19
CA LEU A 2 -14.49 24.06 54.01
C LEU A 2 -13.42 23.73 52.95
N LEU A 3 -13.29 22.45 52.63
CA LEU A 3 -12.54 21.96 51.48
C LEU A 3 -13.23 22.46 50.20
N ALA A 4 -12.66 23.47 49.57
CA ALA A 4 -12.99 23.85 48.20
C ALA A 4 -12.47 22.75 47.28
N ALA A 5 -13.38 21.86 46.87
CA ALA A 5 -13.13 20.89 45.82
C ALA A 5 -12.94 21.65 44.50
N LEU A 6 -11.68 21.76 44.06
CA LEU A 6 -11.31 22.21 42.72
C LEU A 6 -11.81 21.16 41.72
N LEU A 7 -13.03 21.38 41.20
CA LEU A 7 -13.47 20.78 39.95
C LEU A 7 -12.63 21.41 38.84
N VAL A 8 -11.53 20.76 38.49
CA VAL A 8 -10.89 20.96 37.19
C VAL A 8 -11.86 20.36 36.17
N ALA A 9 -12.86 21.15 35.78
CA ALA A 9 -13.55 20.93 34.53
C ALA A 9 -12.48 21.12 33.44
N GLY A 10 -11.84 20.01 33.06
CA GLY A 10 -10.87 19.99 32.00
C GLY A 10 -11.58 20.45 30.74
N CYS A 11 -11.26 21.66 30.29
CA CYS A 11 -11.55 22.06 28.92
C CYS A 11 -10.72 21.13 28.04
N ALA A 12 -11.29 20.00 27.63
CA ALA A 12 -10.68 19.13 26.64
C ALA A 12 -10.44 20.00 25.40
N THR A 13 -9.18 20.20 25.07
CA THR A 13 -8.81 20.95 23.87
C THR A 13 -9.17 20.10 22.65
N PRO A 14 -9.51 20.71 21.50
CA PRO A 14 -9.76 19.97 20.26
C PRO A 14 -8.64 18.96 19.94
N GLU A 15 -7.38 19.34 20.20
CA GLU A 15 -6.20 18.48 20.05
C GLU A 15 -6.21 17.22 20.96
N GLN A 16 -6.78 17.31 22.17
CA GLN A 16 -6.94 16.14 23.04
C GLN A 16 -8.06 15.21 22.58
N ASP A 17 -9.12 15.77 21.99
CA ASP A 17 -10.24 15.01 21.44
C ASP A 17 -9.81 14.23 20.19
N ASP A 18 -9.09 14.90 19.27
CA ASP A 18 -8.53 14.28 18.06
C ASP A 18 -7.56 13.15 18.40
N ARG A 19 -6.70 13.34 19.41
CA ARG A 19 -5.80 12.29 19.89
C ARG A 19 -6.56 11.07 20.42
N GLN A 20 -7.61 11.28 21.20
CA GLN A 20 -8.42 10.19 21.74
C GLN A 20 -9.17 9.45 20.62
N ARG A 21 -9.71 10.20 19.65
CA ARG A 21 -10.36 9.62 18.47
C ARG A 21 -9.38 8.80 17.63
N ALA A 22 -8.16 9.28 17.40
CA ALA A 22 -7.13 8.53 16.68
C ALA A 22 -6.74 7.23 17.40
N LEU A 23 -6.70 7.22 18.73
CA LEU A 23 -6.46 6.00 19.52
C LEU A 23 -7.61 5.01 19.38
N ALA A 24 -8.86 5.48 19.41
CA ALA A 24 -10.05 4.65 19.23
C ALA A 24 -10.06 4.02 17.82
N LEU A 25 -9.83 4.83 16.78
CA LEU A 25 -9.74 4.37 15.40
C LEU A 25 -8.65 3.31 15.21
N ASN A 26 -7.49 3.48 15.85
CA ASN A 26 -6.44 2.47 15.79
C ASN A 26 -6.84 1.16 16.48
N GLN A 27 -7.65 1.21 17.54
CA GLN A 27 -8.18 0.00 18.18
C GLN A 27 -9.24 -0.67 17.29
N GLU A 28 -10.16 0.10 16.73
CA GLU A 28 -11.18 -0.38 15.79
C GLU A 28 -10.53 -1.08 14.58
N ALA A 29 -9.49 -0.47 14.00
CA ALA A 29 -8.74 -1.05 12.88
C ALA A 29 -8.07 -2.39 13.26
N LEU A 30 -7.46 -2.47 14.45
CA LEU A 30 -6.82 -3.70 14.94
C LEU A 30 -7.82 -4.83 15.22
N GLU A 31 -9.00 -4.49 15.75
CA GLU A 31 -10.06 -5.46 16.00
C GLU A 31 -10.65 -5.97 14.68
N ALA A 32 -10.85 -5.09 13.70
CA ALA A 32 -11.28 -5.47 12.37
C ALA A 32 -10.25 -6.38 11.66
N GLU A 33 -8.95 -6.08 11.76
CA GLU A 33 -7.87 -6.95 11.26
C GLU A 33 -7.93 -8.34 11.91
N ALA A 34 -8.11 -8.40 13.23
CA ALA A 34 -8.20 -9.67 13.95
C ALA A 34 -9.46 -10.47 13.57
N ALA A 35 -10.53 -9.78 13.16
CA ALA A 35 -11.76 -10.36 12.64
C ALA A 35 -11.71 -10.71 11.14
N ALA A 36 -10.62 -10.34 10.44
CA ALA A 36 -10.51 -10.40 8.98
C ALA A 36 -11.65 -9.63 8.26
N ASP A 37 -12.11 -8.53 8.85
CA ASP A 37 -13.06 -7.60 8.25
C ASP A 37 -12.30 -6.47 7.54
N ASP A 38 -11.90 -6.73 6.30
CA ASP A 38 -11.10 -5.79 5.50
C ASP A 38 -11.85 -4.47 5.24
N ALA A 39 -13.18 -4.49 5.17
CA ALA A 39 -13.97 -3.30 4.95
C ALA A 39 -13.95 -2.37 6.17
N ALA A 40 -14.18 -2.93 7.36
CA ALA A 40 -14.11 -2.17 8.60
C ALA A 40 -12.68 -1.68 8.89
N ALA A 41 -11.68 -2.52 8.66
CA ALA A 41 -10.27 -2.14 8.84
C ALA A 41 -9.88 -0.99 7.91
N ARG A 42 -10.24 -1.08 6.62
CA ARG A 42 -9.97 -0.01 5.66
C ARG A 42 -10.62 1.30 6.08
N GLN A 43 -11.90 1.29 6.44
CA GLN A 43 -12.61 2.50 6.88
C GLN A 43 -11.91 3.14 8.09
N ALA A 44 -11.55 2.34 9.10
CA ALA A 44 -10.88 2.85 10.28
C ALA A 44 -9.50 3.47 9.95
N TYR A 45 -8.74 2.87 9.03
CA TYR A 45 -7.47 3.44 8.57
C TYR A 45 -7.63 4.70 7.72
N GLU A 46 -8.65 4.78 6.87
CA GLU A 46 -8.97 5.99 6.10
C GLU A 46 -9.32 7.16 7.02
N GLU A 47 -10.16 6.94 8.02
CA GLU A 47 -10.46 7.94 9.06
C GLU A 47 -9.20 8.31 9.85
N LEU A 48 -8.34 7.34 10.14
CA LEU A 48 -7.12 7.56 10.92
C LEU A 48 -6.11 8.44 10.17
N VAL A 49 -5.88 8.21 8.88
CA VAL A 49 -4.95 9.05 8.08
C VAL A 49 -5.51 10.44 7.79
N ALA A 50 -6.83 10.60 7.78
CA ALA A 50 -7.47 11.90 7.66
C ALA A 50 -7.32 12.74 8.94
N LEU A 51 -7.31 12.08 10.10
CA LEU A 51 -7.18 12.72 11.41
C LEU A 51 -5.72 12.94 11.82
N ASP A 52 -4.86 11.95 11.59
CA ASP A 52 -3.46 11.90 11.98
C ASP A 52 -2.62 11.29 10.84
N PRO A 53 -2.22 12.11 9.85
CA PRO A 53 -1.49 11.63 8.67
C PRO A 53 -0.07 11.17 9.00
N GLU A 54 0.48 11.50 10.17
CA GLU A 54 1.86 11.15 10.55
C GLU A 54 2.02 9.69 11.02
N ARG A 55 1.01 8.84 10.77
CA ARG A 55 1.00 7.43 11.15
C ARG A 55 1.40 6.52 10.00
N PRO A 56 2.68 6.12 9.89
CA PRO A 56 3.17 5.33 8.77
C PRO A 56 2.47 3.97 8.65
N ARG A 57 2.13 3.33 9.78
CA ARG A 57 1.40 2.05 9.80
C ARG A 57 0.01 2.14 9.14
N ALA A 58 -0.70 3.25 9.33
CA ALA A 58 -2.03 3.43 8.76
C ALA A 58 -1.96 3.51 7.23
N TRP A 59 -1.03 4.33 6.72
CA TRP A 59 -0.72 4.38 5.29
C TRP A 59 -0.26 3.05 4.73
N PHE A 60 0.59 2.30 5.44
CA PHE A 60 1.03 0.98 5.03
C PHE A 60 -0.14 0.00 4.87
N GLN A 61 -1.11 -0.02 5.79
CA GLN A 61 -2.27 -0.90 5.69
C GLN A 61 -3.20 -0.50 4.54
N LEU A 62 -3.44 0.80 4.31
CA LEU A 62 -4.15 1.27 3.13
C LEU A 62 -3.45 0.86 1.82
N GLY A 63 -2.11 0.89 1.80
CA GLY A 63 -1.33 0.42 0.67
C GLY A 63 -1.49 -1.08 0.42
N ASN A 64 -1.54 -1.88 1.48
CA ASN A 64 -1.78 -3.33 1.37
C ASN A 64 -3.17 -3.64 0.80
N PHE A 65 -4.18 -2.92 1.28
CA PHE A 65 -5.56 -3.03 0.79
C PHE A 65 -5.67 -2.65 -0.69
N ALA A 66 -5.12 -1.50 -1.09
CA ALA A 66 -5.10 -1.09 -2.50
C ALA A 66 -4.32 -2.07 -3.39
N ALA A 67 -3.20 -2.62 -2.91
CA ALA A 67 -2.41 -3.60 -3.65
C ALA A 67 -3.14 -4.94 -3.83
N ALA A 68 -3.98 -5.33 -2.86
CA ALA A 68 -4.83 -6.52 -2.95
C ALA A 68 -5.96 -6.33 -3.98
N ASP A 69 -6.51 -5.13 -4.07
CA ASP A 69 -7.55 -4.78 -5.05
C ASP A 69 -7.00 -4.57 -6.47
N GLY A 70 -5.67 -4.54 -6.64
CA GLY A 70 -5.02 -4.24 -7.91
C GLY A 70 -4.95 -2.75 -8.23
N GLU A 71 -5.30 -1.88 -7.28
CA GLU A 71 -5.21 -0.43 -7.40
C GLU A 71 -3.76 0.04 -7.21
N LEU A 72 -2.87 -0.30 -8.16
CA LEU A 72 -1.43 -0.14 -8.01
C LEU A 72 -1.00 1.30 -7.73
N GLU A 73 -1.67 2.30 -8.31
CA GLU A 73 -1.34 3.70 -8.09
C GLU A 73 -1.73 4.19 -6.70
N ALA A 74 -2.90 3.77 -6.19
CA ALA A 74 -3.32 4.05 -4.82
C ALA A 74 -2.39 3.37 -3.81
N ALA A 75 -2.01 2.11 -4.08
CA ALA A 75 -1.04 1.38 -3.27
C ALA A 75 0.32 2.09 -3.23
N ARG A 76 0.81 2.54 -4.39
CA ARG A 76 2.05 3.31 -4.51
C ARG A 76 2.00 4.56 -3.64
N GLN A 77 0.92 5.35 -3.75
CA GLN A 77 0.80 6.60 -3.00
C GLN A 77 0.76 6.36 -1.49
N ALA A 78 0.02 5.35 -1.04
CA ALA A 78 -0.07 5.00 0.37
C ALA A 78 1.30 4.54 0.92
N PHE A 79 2.04 3.67 0.22
CA PHE A 79 3.38 3.29 0.66
C PHE A 79 4.38 4.45 0.63
N VAL A 80 4.25 5.39 -0.32
CA VAL A 80 5.06 6.62 -0.32
C VAL A 80 4.77 7.46 0.92
N ASN A 81 3.50 7.70 1.25
CA ASN A 81 3.13 8.44 2.46
C ASN A 81 3.66 7.74 3.73
N ALA A 82 3.60 6.40 3.78
CA ALA A 82 4.19 5.64 4.89
C ALA A 82 5.70 5.92 5.04
N LEU A 83 6.43 5.98 3.93
CA LEU A 83 7.88 6.23 3.90
C LEU A 83 8.26 7.71 4.10
N GLU A 84 7.35 8.64 3.82
CA GLU A 84 7.52 10.06 4.13
C GLU A 84 7.55 10.29 5.65
N HIS A 85 6.72 9.55 6.39
CA HIS A 85 6.64 9.64 7.86
C HIS A 85 7.58 8.70 8.60
N ASP A 86 7.91 7.55 8.02
CA ASP A 86 8.96 6.65 8.50
C ASP A 86 9.83 6.15 7.34
N PRO A 87 10.95 6.84 7.06
CA PRO A 87 11.89 6.43 6.01
C PRO A 87 12.54 5.05 6.24
N GLU A 88 12.52 4.52 7.46
CA GLU A 88 13.10 3.22 7.81
C GLU A 88 12.06 2.08 7.78
N TYR A 89 10.81 2.35 7.38
CA TYR A 89 9.76 1.33 7.29
C TYR A 89 10.02 0.31 6.18
N GLN A 90 10.72 -0.77 6.52
CA GLN A 90 11.25 -1.75 5.57
C GLN A 90 10.13 -2.47 4.81
N GLU A 91 9.03 -2.81 5.48
CA GLU A 91 7.88 -3.49 4.90
C GLU A 91 7.18 -2.61 3.84
N ALA A 92 7.01 -1.31 4.12
CA ALA A 92 6.47 -0.37 3.14
C ALA A 92 7.38 -0.21 1.92
N ARG A 93 8.70 -0.13 2.14
CA ARG A 93 9.70 -0.06 1.06
C ARG A 93 9.68 -1.33 0.20
N TYR A 94 9.57 -2.49 0.83
CA TYR A 94 9.48 -3.78 0.14
C TYR A 94 8.19 -3.87 -0.70
N ASN A 95 7.03 -3.55 -0.11
CA ASN A 95 5.75 -3.61 -0.81
C ASN A 95 5.65 -2.57 -1.94
N LEU A 96 6.22 -1.37 -1.78
CA LEU A 96 6.36 -0.40 -2.87
C LEU A 96 7.18 -0.98 -4.03
N GLY A 97 8.27 -1.71 -3.74
CA GLY A 97 9.04 -2.43 -4.76
C GLY A 97 8.19 -3.47 -5.51
N LEU A 98 7.35 -4.23 -4.79
CA LEU A 98 6.43 -5.19 -5.42
C LEU A 98 5.37 -4.50 -6.28
N VAL A 99 4.83 -3.36 -5.85
CA VAL A 99 3.90 -2.55 -6.64
C VAL A 99 4.56 -2.06 -7.94
N HIS A 100 5.80 -1.57 -7.87
CA HIS A 100 6.54 -1.16 -9.07
C HIS A 100 6.82 -2.32 -10.02
N MET A 101 7.14 -3.50 -9.49
CA MET A 101 7.29 -4.70 -10.31
C MET A 101 5.98 -5.08 -11.02
N ARG A 102 4.85 -5.10 -10.29
CA ARG A 102 3.54 -5.38 -10.89
C ARG A 102 3.17 -4.38 -11.98
N ARG A 103 3.38 -3.08 -11.73
CA ARG A 103 3.12 -2.05 -12.74
C ARG A 103 4.04 -2.19 -13.95
N GLY A 104 5.30 -2.54 -13.74
CA GLY A 104 6.23 -2.87 -14.82
C GLY A 104 5.73 -4.05 -15.67
N ALA A 105 5.21 -5.11 -15.04
CA ALA A 105 4.63 -6.25 -15.77
C ALA A 105 3.38 -5.88 -16.57
N GLU A 106 2.49 -5.03 -16.03
CA GLU A 106 1.34 -4.50 -16.77
C GLU A 106 1.79 -3.71 -18.00
N LEU A 107 2.75 -2.80 -17.85
CA LEU A 107 3.28 -1.99 -18.95
C LEU A 107 3.95 -2.85 -20.04
N LEU A 108 4.68 -3.90 -19.65
CA LEU A 108 5.26 -4.84 -20.61
C LEU A 108 4.17 -5.63 -21.35
N THR A 109 3.07 -5.94 -20.67
CA THR A 109 1.91 -6.61 -21.28
C THR A 109 1.19 -5.68 -22.25
N GLU A 110 0.88 -4.45 -21.83
CA GLU A 110 0.30 -3.41 -22.69
C GLU A 110 1.18 -3.17 -23.93
N ALA A 111 2.50 -3.01 -23.74
CA ALA A 111 3.44 -2.83 -24.83
C ALA A 111 3.49 -4.02 -25.80
N ARG A 112 3.32 -5.25 -25.31
CA ARG A 112 3.23 -6.45 -26.16
C ARG A 112 1.98 -6.40 -27.03
N ASP A 113 0.86 -6.07 -26.41
CA ASP A 113 -0.45 -6.17 -27.04
C ASP A 113 -0.69 -5.02 -28.03
N ASP A 114 -0.06 -3.85 -27.80
CA ASP A 114 -0.12 -2.68 -28.70
C ASP A 114 0.91 -2.71 -29.85
N MET A 115 1.83 -3.69 -29.90
CA MET A 115 2.82 -3.75 -30.97
C MET A 115 2.16 -4.03 -32.34
N PRO A 116 2.40 -3.19 -33.36
CA PRO A 116 1.91 -3.48 -34.71
C PRO A 116 2.61 -4.73 -35.25
N GLU A 117 1.93 -5.54 -36.07
CA GLU A 117 2.49 -6.77 -36.69
C GLU A 117 3.81 -6.51 -37.42
N SER A 118 4.01 -5.32 -37.99
CA SER A 118 5.26 -4.94 -38.65
C SER A 118 6.46 -4.79 -37.69
N ALA A 119 6.21 -4.57 -36.40
CA ALA A 119 7.21 -4.41 -35.35
C ALA A 119 7.34 -5.64 -34.43
N SER A 120 6.30 -6.48 -34.36
CA SER A 120 6.37 -7.78 -33.67
C SER A 120 7.25 -8.72 -34.49
N THR A 121 8.46 -8.97 -33.97
CA THR A 121 9.28 -10.09 -34.43
C THR A 121 9.20 -11.20 -33.40
N ARG A 122 9.42 -12.44 -33.84
CA ARG A 122 9.52 -13.59 -32.92
C ARG A 122 10.53 -13.35 -31.79
N ALA A 123 11.59 -12.57 -32.04
CA ALA A 123 12.57 -12.20 -31.02
C ALA A 123 12.01 -11.20 -29.99
N THR A 124 11.22 -10.22 -30.44
CA THR A 124 10.58 -9.22 -29.57
C THR A 124 9.57 -9.88 -28.62
N ASP A 125 8.73 -10.77 -29.15
CA ASP A 125 7.73 -11.51 -28.35
C ASP A 125 8.38 -12.40 -27.29
N VAL A 126 9.46 -13.11 -27.65
CA VAL A 126 10.20 -13.96 -26.70
C VAL A 126 10.86 -13.10 -25.62
N TYR A 127 11.52 -12.00 -26.01
CA TYR A 127 12.17 -11.08 -25.06
C TYR A 127 11.17 -10.52 -24.03
N LEU A 128 10.00 -10.07 -24.49
CA LEU A 128 8.99 -9.49 -23.64
C LEU A 128 8.35 -10.55 -22.71
N SER A 129 8.15 -11.76 -23.22
CA SER A 129 7.69 -12.91 -22.43
C SER A 129 8.69 -13.30 -21.34
N CYS A 130 10.00 -13.25 -21.62
CA CYS A 130 11.04 -13.51 -20.64
C CYS A 130 11.08 -12.44 -19.53
N LEU A 131 10.96 -11.16 -19.89
CA LEU A 131 10.90 -10.07 -18.91
C LEU A 131 9.68 -10.21 -17.99
N LEU A 132 8.52 -10.53 -18.55
CA LEU A 132 7.31 -10.80 -17.78
C LEU A 132 7.50 -11.96 -16.79
N ALA A 133 8.12 -13.06 -17.23
CA ALA A 133 8.41 -14.20 -16.37
C ALA A 133 9.30 -13.84 -15.17
N GLN A 134 10.33 -13.02 -15.38
CA GLN A 134 11.25 -12.55 -14.33
C GLN A 134 10.54 -11.65 -13.31
N VAL A 135 9.63 -10.79 -13.76
CA VAL A 135 8.96 -9.79 -12.91
C VAL A 135 7.79 -10.39 -12.13
N VAL A 136 7.03 -11.33 -12.70
CA VAL A 136 5.87 -11.95 -12.03
C VAL A 136 6.29 -13.03 -11.03
N ARG A 137 7.58 -13.40 -10.99
CA ARG A 137 8.13 -14.48 -10.15
C ARG A 137 7.24 -15.72 -10.23
N ASN A 138 7.02 -16.20 -11.44
CA ASN A 138 6.22 -17.39 -11.69
C ASN A 138 7.15 -18.62 -11.69
N PRO A 139 7.13 -19.49 -10.66
CA PRO A 139 7.99 -20.67 -10.61
C PRO A 139 7.67 -21.71 -11.69
N ASP A 140 6.51 -21.59 -12.34
CA ASP A 140 6.05 -22.53 -13.38
C ASP A 140 6.38 -22.06 -14.81
N ILE A 141 6.92 -20.84 -14.98
CA ILE A 141 7.33 -20.34 -16.29
C ILE A 141 8.82 -20.63 -16.50
N GLU A 142 9.12 -21.88 -16.89
CA GLU A 142 10.40 -22.24 -17.52
C GLU A 142 10.38 -21.73 -18.98
N ILE A 143 10.48 -20.42 -19.19
CA ILE A 143 10.85 -19.91 -20.52
C ILE A 143 12.38 -19.78 -20.52
N PRO A 144 13.13 -20.66 -21.22
CA PRO A 144 14.55 -20.46 -21.39
C PRO A 144 14.73 -19.13 -22.10
N CYS A 145 15.27 -18.14 -21.39
CA CYS A 145 15.68 -16.89 -22.00
C CYS A 145 16.63 -17.26 -23.14
N PRO A 146 16.34 -16.91 -24.40
CA PRO A 146 17.28 -17.18 -25.48
C PRO A 146 18.58 -16.44 -25.16
N ASP A 147 19.71 -17.08 -25.39
CA ASP A 147 21.00 -16.39 -25.38
C ASP A 147 20.91 -15.24 -26.38
N LEU A 148 20.84 -14.01 -25.87
CA LEU A 148 20.87 -12.81 -26.69
C LEU A 148 22.26 -12.75 -27.36
N PRO A 149 22.33 -12.43 -28.66
CA PRO A 149 23.61 -12.34 -29.38
C PRO A 149 24.51 -11.22 -28.88
#